data_AF-A0A955BDM5-F1
#
_entry.id   AF-A0A955BDM5-F1
#
_cell.length_a   1.000
_cell.length_b   1.000
_cell.length_c   1.000
_cell.angle_alpha   90.00
_cell.angle_beta   90.00
_cell.angle_gamma   90.00
#
_symmetry.space_group_name_H-M   'P 1'
#
loop_
_entity.id
_entity.type
_entity.pdbx_description
1 polymer ?
#
loop_
_entity_poly.entity_id
_entity_poly.type
_entity_poly.pdbx_seq_one_letter_code
_entity_poly.pdbx_strand_id
1 'polypeptide(L)'
;MFRRLYAIEPALADYGRFPALARPEQTIHLAEIVLLVSLGVCAAALTQWWDMNLGVPGHAILRVVFPISLGMALVPRRGAGATVGMVGMGTSLAIQGLRLGSAGEGAMTSLALTGLLLDGVASQVCRGWQLYAGLIGAGLVANMVAFGVKAYVKLSTTAVVAVGSGGGMGGGTGGGMGRGMGGGMGGGMGGGMGGGGGMRRGAAEAIASSGGGGWETWWPRAIVSYPLCGILAGLICAVLLFRLRRSNEQP
;
A
#
# COMPACT_ATOMS: atom_id res chain seq x y z
N MET A 1 13.38 -13.93 -24.08
CA MET A 1 12.37 -13.91 -23.01
C MET A 1 11.64 -12.57 -22.91
N PHE A 2 12.35 -11.43 -22.84
CA PHE A 2 11.75 -10.07 -22.76
C PHE A 2 10.71 -9.73 -23.84
N ARG A 3 10.88 -10.17 -25.10
CA ARG A 3 9.87 -9.94 -26.16
C ARG A 3 8.50 -10.54 -25.85
N ARG A 4 8.42 -11.64 -25.08
CA ARG A 4 7.13 -12.22 -24.68
C ARG A 4 6.49 -11.47 -23.51
N LEU A 5 7.29 -10.87 -22.64
CA LEU A 5 6.79 -10.13 -21.47
C LEU A 5 6.04 -8.85 -21.89
N TYR A 6 6.44 -8.22 -22.99
CA TYR A 6 5.84 -6.97 -23.49
C TYR A 6 5.15 -7.10 -24.85
N ALA A 7 4.73 -8.32 -25.19
CA ALA A 7 3.89 -8.52 -26.36
C ALA A 7 2.59 -7.73 -26.17
N ILE A 8 2.14 -7.09 -27.25
CA ILE A 8 0.84 -6.42 -27.26
C ILE A 8 -0.22 -7.49 -27.02
N GLU A 9 -1.04 -7.29 -25.99
CA GLU A 9 -2.19 -8.15 -25.73
C GLU A 9 -3.23 -7.84 -26.81
N PRO A 10 -3.58 -8.78 -27.71
CA PRO A 10 -4.56 -8.50 -28.76
C PRO A 10 -5.91 -8.10 -28.17
N ALA A 11 -6.23 -8.57 -26.95
CA ALA A 11 -7.41 -8.17 -26.20
C ALA A 11 -7.36 -6.73 -25.67
N LEU A 12 -6.21 -6.05 -25.66
CA LEU A 12 -6.08 -4.64 -25.25
C LEU A 12 -5.63 -3.72 -26.40
N ALA A 13 -5.05 -4.27 -27.46
CA ALA A 13 -4.55 -3.54 -28.64
C ALA A 13 -5.64 -2.69 -29.29
N ASP A 14 -6.83 -3.26 -29.45
CA ASP A 14 -7.99 -2.59 -30.05
C ASP A 14 -8.56 -1.46 -29.16
N TYR A 15 -8.08 -1.34 -27.92
CA TYR A 15 -8.63 -0.43 -26.91
C TYR A 15 -7.64 0.68 -26.49
N GLY A 16 -6.45 0.74 -27.07
CA GLY A 16 -5.47 1.79 -26.77
C GLY A 16 -5.90 3.17 -27.30
N ARG A 17 -5.87 4.20 -26.44
CA ARG A 17 -6.16 5.61 -26.84
C ARG A 17 -5.10 6.23 -27.75
N PHE A 18 -3.89 5.67 -27.76
CA PHE A 18 -2.78 6.16 -28.55
C PHE A 18 -2.41 5.13 -29.62
N PRO A 19 -3.04 5.15 -30.80
CA PRO A 19 -2.70 4.24 -31.89
C PRO A 19 -1.23 4.39 -32.35
N ALA A 20 -0.61 5.54 -32.06
CA ALA A 20 0.82 5.76 -32.26
C ALA A 20 1.71 4.87 -31.36
N LEU A 21 1.23 4.48 -30.18
CA LEU A 21 1.95 3.63 -29.22
C LEU A 21 1.60 2.14 -29.36
N ALA A 22 0.41 1.82 -29.87
CA ALA A 22 -0.13 0.47 -29.97
C ALA A 22 0.21 -0.26 -31.30
N ARG A 23 1.30 0.09 -31.98
CA ARG A 23 1.65 -0.58 -33.25
C ARG A 23 2.23 -1.98 -32.98
N PRO A 24 1.61 -3.06 -33.48
CA PRO A 24 1.99 -4.46 -33.20
C PRO A 24 3.44 -4.82 -33.58
N GLU A 25 4.05 -4.06 -34.48
CA GLU A 25 5.41 -4.34 -34.97
C GLU A 25 6.51 -3.53 -34.27
N GLN A 26 6.17 -2.54 -33.43
CA GLN A 26 7.18 -1.67 -32.81
C GLN A 26 7.63 -2.19 -31.43
N THR A 27 8.95 -2.18 -31.24
CA THR A 27 9.61 -2.31 -29.95
C THR A 27 9.06 -1.29 -28.96
N ILE A 28 9.11 -1.60 -27.66
CA ILE A 28 8.65 -0.71 -26.58
C ILE A 28 9.24 0.69 -26.80
N HIS A 29 8.38 1.70 -26.91
CA HIS A 29 8.81 3.07 -27.13
C HIS A 29 9.35 3.64 -25.81
N LEU A 30 10.41 4.45 -25.86
CA LEU A 30 10.97 5.09 -24.66
C LEU A 30 9.90 5.86 -23.88
N ALA A 31 8.98 6.50 -24.59
CA ALA A 31 7.85 7.21 -24.00
C ALA A 31 6.93 6.30 -23.15
N GLU A 32 6.69 5.05 -23.56
CA GLU A 32 5.89 4.09 -22.78
C GLU A 32 6.60 3.74 -21.48
N ILE A 33 7.92 3.49 -21.54
CA ILE A 33 8.73 3.18 -20.36
C ILE A 33 8.73 4.36 -19.39
N VAL A 34 8.98 5.58 -19.89
CA VAL A 34 8.97 6.80 -19.08
C VAL A 34 7.61 6.99 -18.41
N LEU A 35 6.52 6.77 -19.14
CA LEU A 35 5.17 6.88 -18.60
C LEU A 35 4.91 5.83 -17.49
N LEU A 36 5.21 4.55 -17.73
CA LEU A 36 5.04 3.49 -16.73
C LEU A 36 5.89 3.74 -15.48
N VAL A 37 7.15 4.16 -15.65
CA VAL A 37 8.04 4.51 -14.54
C VAL A 37 7.48 5.69 -13.75
N SER A 38 7.04 6.76 -14.43
CA SER A 38 6.48 7.94 -13.76
C SER A 38 5.21 7.61 -12.96
N LEU A 39 4.36 6.72 -13.47
CA LEU A 39 3.17 6.25 -12.76
C LEU A 39 3.51 5.36 -11.57
N GLY A 40 4.59 4.55 -11.66
CA GLY A 40 5.10 3.78 -10.51
C GLY A 40 5.60 4.69 -9.40
N VAL A 41 6.37 5.72 -9.75
CA VAL A 41 6.83 6.75 -8.80
C VAL A 41 5.64 7.49 -8.19
N CYS A 42 4.66 7.87 -9.01
CA CYS A 42 3.42 8.50 -8.55
C CYS A 42 2.65 7.59 -7.57
N ALA A 43 2.56 6.29 -7.84
CA ALA A 43 1.93 5.33 -6.93
C ALA A 43 2.61 5.27 -5.56
N ALA A 44 3.95 5.28 -5.54
CA ALA A 44 4.73 5.34 -4.30
C ALA A 44 4.46 6.64 -3.53
N ALA A 45 4.53 7.78 -4.22
CA ALA A 45 4.30 9.10 -3.63
C ALA A 45 2.88 9.24 -3.06
N LEU A 46 1.86 8.83 -3.82
CA LEU A 46 0.46 8.84 -3.37
C LEU A 46 0.25 7.94 -2.15
N THR A 47 0.92 6.79 -2.10
CA THR A 47 0.82 5.88 -0.96
C THR A 47 1.32 6.52 0.33
N GLN A 48 2.36 7.36 0.24
CA GLN A 48 3.04 7.96 1.39
C GLN A 48 2.46 9.32 1.80
N TRP A 49 2.08 10.16 0.84
CA TRP A 49 1.65 11.52 1.13
C TRP A 49 0.14 11.70 1.21
N TRP A 50 -0.63 10.79 0.61
CA TRP A 50 -2.08 10.91 0.62
C TRP A 50 -2.67 10.09 1.75
N ASP A 51 -2.75 10.64 2.95
CA ASP A 51 -3.52 10.02 4.02
C ASP A 51 -5.02 10.31 3.89
N MET A 52 -5.72 9.37 3.24
CA MET A 52 -7.17 9.34 3.30
C MET A 52 -7.55 8.98 4.73
N ASN A 53 -7.91 9.98 5.52
CA ASN A 53 -8.32 9.82 6.92
C ASN A 53 -9.74 9.20 7.03
N LEU A 54 -10.04 8.23 6.16
CA LEU A 54 -11.31 7.52 6.07
C LEU A 54 -11.60 6.69 7.34
N GLY A 55 -10.60 6.41 8.17
CA GLY A 55 -10.74 5.58 9.37
C GLY A 55 -11.06 4.11 9.09
N VAL A 56 -11.15 3.71 7.81
CA VAL A 56 -11.52 2.36 7.39
C VAL A 56 -10.25 1.55 7.09
N PRO A 57 -10.03 0.39 7.75
CA PRO A 57 -8.88 -0.45 7.44
C PRO A 57 -8.94 -0.99 6.00
N GLY A 58 -7.81 -1.10 5.31
CA GLY A 58 -7.75 -1.65 3.95
C GLY A 58 -7.96 -0.63 2.81
N HIS A 59 -8.16 0.65 3.10
CA HIS A 59 -8.29 1.69 2.06
C HIS A 59 -6.97 2.00 1.31
N ALA A 60 -5.82 1.52 1.80
CA ALA A 60 -4.52 1.75 1.19
C ALA A 60 -4.43 1.23 -0.26
N ILE A 61 -5.14 0.13 -0.56
CA ILE A 61 -5.20 -0.42 -1.92
C ILE A 61 -5.75 0.58 -2.94
N LEU A 62 -6.67 1.47 -2.51
CA LEU A 62 -7.29 2.46 -3.39
C LEU A 62 -6.27 3.51 -3.89
N ARG A 63 -5.26 3.85 -3.06
CA ARG A 63 -4.18 4.79 -3.44
C ARG A 63 -3.29 4.23 -4.54
N VAL A 64 -3.10 2.91 -4.51
CA VAL A 64 -2.22 2.15 -5.40
C VAL A 64 -2.94 1.77 -6.69
N VAL A 65 -4.21 1.35 -6.61
CA VAL A 65 -4.95 0.83 -7.76
C VAL A 65 -5.16 1.90 -8.83
N PHE A 66 -5.33 3.16 -8.44
CA PHE A 66 -5.57 4.26 -9.37
C PHE A 66 -4.39 4.47 -10.36
N PRO A 67 -3.15 4.74 -9.92
CA PRO A 67 -2.02 4.90 -10.82
C PRO A 67 -1.66 3.61 -11.59
N ILE A 68 -1.83 2.42 -11.00
CA ILE A 68 -1.60 1.15 -11.70
C ILE A 68 -2.62 0.96 -12.84
N SER A 69 -3.91 1.13 -12.56
CA SER A 69 -4.96 0.98 -13.56
C SER A 69 -4.87 2.05 -14.65
N LEU A 70 -4.51 3.28 -14.30
CA LEU A 70 -4.22 4.33 -15.27
C LEU A 70 -3.03 3.96 -16.16
N GLY A 71 -1.97 3.38 -15.61
CA GLY A 71 -0.81 2.91 -16.38
C GLY A 71 -1.16 1.83 -17.38
N MET A 72 -1.93 0.83 -16.97
CA MET A 72 -2.42 -0.22 -17.89
C MET A 72 -3.35 0.34 -18.95
N ALA A 73 -4.17 1.34 -18.62
CA ALA A 73 -5.10 1.91 -19.59
C ALA A 73 -4.42 2.83 -20.61
N LEU A 74 -3.34 3.52 -20.21
CA LEU A 74 -2.54 4.36 -21.10
C LEU A 74 -1.54 3.55 -21.94
N VAL A 75 -0.99 2.48 -21.36
CA VAL A 75 -0.03 1.57 -22.00
C VAL A 75 -0.58 0.13 -21.94
N PRO A 76 -1.45 -0.27 -22.88
CA PRO A 76 -2.12 -1.58 -22.92
C PRO A 76 -1.19 -2.74 -23.30
N ARG A 77 -0.07 -2.89 -22.59
CA ARG A 77 0.91 -3.96 -22.81
C ARG A 77 0.86 -4.98 -21.69
N ARG A 78 1.16 -6.24 -22.03
CA ARG A 78 1.44 -7.27 -21.04
C ARG A 78 2.54 -6.80 -20.09
N GLY A 79 2.35 -7.02 -18.80
CA GLY A 79 3.33 -6.65 -17.79
C GLY A 79 3.28 -5.17 -17.37
N ALA A 80 2.41 -4.33 -17.96
CA ALA A 80 2.34 -2.92 -17.61
C ALA A 80 1.99 -2.73 -16.12
N GLY A 81 1.04 -3.51 -15.59
CA GLY A 81 0.67 -3.46 -14.18
C GLY A 81 1.84 -3.83 -13.27
N ALA A 82 2.55 -4.91 -13.60
CA ALA A 82 3.71 -5.41 -12.89
C ALA A 82 4.88 -4.42 -12.93
N THR A 83 5.14 -3.77 -14.08
CA THR A 83 6.18 -2.74 -14.19
C THR A 83 5.87 -1.56 -13.27
N VAL A 84 4.64 -1.04 -13.30
CA VAL A 84 4.22 0.08 -12.43
C VAL A 84 4.33 -0.32 -10.96
N GLY A 85 3.87 -1.52 -10.60
CA GLY A 85 3.99 -2.07 -9.25
C GLY A 85 5.45 -2.24 -8.78
N MET A 86 6.31 -2.84 -9.60
CA MET A 86 7.72 -3.03 -9.26
C MET A 86 8.46 -1.69 -9.10
N VAL A 87 8.22 -0.73 -9.99
CA VAL A 87 8.80 0.61 -9.88
C VAL A 87 8.30 1.29 -8.60
N GLY A 88 7.00 1.29 -8.34
CA GLY A 88 6.47 1.92 -7.13
C GLY A 88 6.95 1.24 -5.84
N MET A 89 7.21 -0.07 -5.86
CA MET A 89 7.76 -0.79 -4.71
C MET A 89 9.21 -0.38 -4.48
N GLY A 90 10.01 -0.35 -5.55
CA GLY A 90 11.40 0.13 -5.49
C GLY A 90 11.50 1.57 -5.02
N THR A 91 10.64 2.46 -5.52
CA THR A 91 10.56 3.86 -5.08
C THR A 91 10.15 3.96 -3.61
N SER A 92 9.17 3.19 -3.16
CA SER A 92 8.73 3.20 -1.77
C SER A 92 9.84 2.72 -0.82
N LEU A 93 10.57 1.67 -1.19
CA LEU A 93 11.75 1.19 -0.45
C LEU A 93 12.86 2.25 -0.43
N ALA A 94 13.12 2.93 -1.55
CA ALA A 94 14.12 3.99 -1.62
C ALA A 94 13.77 5.15 -0.68
N ILE A 95 12.51 5.60 -0.68
CA ILE A 95 12.04 6.66 0.22
C ILE A 95 12.17 6.23 1.69
N GLN A 96 11.80 4.99 2.01
CA GLN A 96 11.94 4.45 3.36
C GLN A 96 13.41 4.37 3.80
N GLY A 97 14.31 3.93 2.91
CA GLY A 97 15.75 3.89 3.15
C GLY A 97 16.36 5.28 3.39
N LEU A 98 15.83 6.30 2.69
CA LEU A 98 16.21 7.70 2.86
C LEU A 98 15.53 8.37 4.08
N ARG A 99 14.69 7.64 4.83
CA ARG A 99 13.92 8.15 5.98
C ARG A 99 13.02 9.35 5.64
N LEU A 100 12.56 9.46 4.39
CA LEU A 100 11.67 10.53 3.93
C LEU A 100 10.17 10.19 4.15
N GLY A 101 9.86 8.97 4.58
CA GLY A 101 8.51 8.52 4.91
C GLY A 101 8.46 7.07 5.36
N SER A 102 7.32 6.65 5.91
CA SER A 102 7.02 5.25 6.23
C SER A 102 5.90 4.74 5.34
N ALA A 103 6.20 3.76 4.48
CA ALA A 103 5.15 3.06 3.76
C ALA A 103 4.51 2.03 4.69
N GLY A 104 3.18 2.04 4.78
CA GLY A 104 2.46 1.00 5.53
C GLY A 104 2.69 -0.37 4.88
N GLU A 105 2.89 -1.40 5.71
CA GLU A 105 3.18 -2.78 5.25
C GLU A 105 2.13 -3.29 4.25
N GLY A 106 0.85 -3.10 4.57
CA GLY A 106 -0.25 -3.50 3.68
C GLY A 106 -0.26 -2.76 2.35
N ALA A 107 0.27 -1.53 2.31
CA ALA A 107 0.39 -0.78 1.06
C ALA A 107 1.52 -1.33 0.19
N MET A 108 2.67 -1.70 0.77
CA MET A 108 3.77 -2.35 0.07
C MET A 108 3.34 -3.69 -0.54
N THR A 109 2.63 -4.53 0.24
CA THR A 109 2.08 -5.80 -0.26
C THR A 109 1.08 -5.57 -1.41
N SER A 110 0.18 -4.61 -1.25
CA SER A 110 -0.80 -4.28 -2.29
C SER A 110 -0.12 -3.78 -3.56
N LEU A 111 0.91 -2.95 -3.43
CA LEU A 111 1.65 -2.36 -4.55
C LEU A 111 2.43 -3.42 -5.34
N ALA A 112 3.03 -4.40 -4.65
CA ALA A 112 3.68 -5.54 -5.30
C ALA A 112 2.68 -6.46 -6.03
N LEU A 113 1.56 -6.81 -5.38
CA LEU A 113 0.65 -7.83 -5.88
C LEU A 113 -0.40 -7.32 -6.87
N THR A 114 -0.90 -6.10 -6.69
CA THR A 114 -2.00 -5.58 -7.52
C THR A 114 -1.61 -5.56 -8.99
N GLY A 115 -0.40 -5.07 -9.32
CA GLY A 115 0.09 -5.07 -10.70
C GLY A 115 0.16 -6.47 -11.32
N LEU A 116 0.72 -7.43 -10.59
CA LEU A 116 0.87 -8.83 -11.04
C LEU A 116 -0.48 -9.52 -11.24
N LEU A 117 -1.43 -9.32 -10.32
CA LEU A 117 -2.76 -9.93 -10.40
C LEU A 117 -3.58 -9.33 -11.54
N LEU A 118 -3.49 -8.01 -11.74
CA LEU A 118 -4.16 -7.34 -12.84
C LEU A 118 -3.63 -7.78 -14.21
N ASP A 119 -2.31 -7.89 -14.37
CA ASP A 119 -1.70 -8.44 -15.59
C ASP A 119 -2.09 -9.91 -15.81
N GLY A 120 -2.10 -10.72 -14.73
CA GLY A 120 -2.53 -12.11 -14.78
C GLY A 120 -3.95 -12.25 -15.30
N VAL A 121 -4.89 -11.49 -14.73
CA VAL A 121 -6.29 -11.47 -15.18
C VAL A 121 -6.41 -10.96 -16.62
N ALA A 122 -5.71 -9.89 -16.96
CA ALA A 122 -5.74 -9.32 -18.32
C ALA A 122 -5.23 -10.33 -19.37
N SER A 123 -4.28 -11.19 -18.99
CA SER A 123 -3.73 -12.22 -19.87
C SER A 123 -4.61 -13.47 -20.01
N GLN A 124 -5.48 -13.75 -19.03
CA GLN A 124 -6.30 -14.96 -18.98
C GLN A 124 -7.69 -14.77 -19.57
N VAL A 125 -8.23 -13.54 -19.51
CA VAL A 125 -9.65 -13.32 -19.76
C VAL A 125 -9.88 -12.62 -21.09
N CYS A 126 -10.60 -13.31 -21.99
CA CYS A 126 -10.59 -12.94 -23.40
C CYS A 126 -11.63 -11.89 -23.84
N ARG A 127 -12.70 -11.56 -23.10
CA ARG A 127 -13.64 -10.48 -23.49
C ARG A 127 -14.71 -10.14 -22.45
N GLY A 128 -15.18 -8.89 -22.48
CA GLY A 128 -16.47 -8.47 -21.93
C GLY A 128 -16.59 -8.50 -20.41
N TRP A 129 -17.71 -9.02 -19.92
CA TRP A 129 -18.04 -9.06 -18.48
C TRP A 129 -17.06 -9.91 -17.66
N GLN A 130 -16.44 -10.93 -18.27
CA GLN A 130 -15.49 -11.77 -17.58
C GLN A 130 -14.26 -10.97 -17.14
N LEU A 131 -13.81 -10.01 -17.96
CA LEU A 131 -12.69 -9.14 -17.60
C LEU A 131 -13.07 -8.26 -16.40
N TYR A 132 -14.31 -7.76 -16.37
CA TYR A 132 -14.83 -7.00 -15.24
C TYR A 132 -14.84 -7.82 -13.95
N ALA A 133 -15.39 -9.03 -14.00
CA ALA A 133 -15.40 -9.95 -12.85
C ALA A 133 -13.97 -10.34 -12.42
N GLY A 134 -13.08 -10.57 -13.38
CA GLY A 134 -11.67 -10.85 -13.14
C GLY A 134 -10.96 -9.70 -12.42
N LEU A 135 -11.17 -8.45 -12.84
CA LEU A 135 -10.55 -7.27 -12.20
C LEU A 135 -11.06 -7.06 -10.78
N ILE A 136 -12.36 -7.29 -10.54
CA ILE A 136 -12.93 -7.31 -9.18
C ILE A 136 -12.28 -8.42 -8.34
N GLY A 137 -12.16 -9.62 -8.90
CA GLY A 137 -11.50 -10.76 -8.26
C GLY A 137 -10.04 -10.45 -7.91
N ALA A 138 -9.28 -9.86 -8.83
CA ALA A 138 -7.90 -9.44 -8.58
C ALA A 138 -7.78 -8.42 -7.45
N GLY A 139 -8.64 -7.39 -7.43
CA GLY A 139 -8.68 -6.40 -6.36
C GLY A 139 -9.02 -7.01 -5.00
N LEU A 140 -9.99 -7.94 -4.98
CA LEU A 140 -10.37 -8.69 -3.78
C LEU A 140 -9.20 -9.54 -3.26
N VAL A 141 -8.59 -10.35 -4.12
CA VAL A 141 -7.45 -11.23 -3.76
C VAL A 141 -6.27 -10.41 -3.27
N ALA A 142 -5.90 -9.32 -3.97
CA ALA A 142 -4.83 -8.42 -3.56
C ALA A 142 -5.05 -7.90 -2.13
N ASN A 143 -6.27 -7.45 -1.83
CA ASN A 143 -6.57 -6.90 -0.52
C ASN A 143 -6.67 -7.98 0.57
N MET A 144 -7.16 -9.18 0.25
CA MET A 144 -7.14 -10.31 1.19
C MET A 144 -5.72 -10.72 1.58
N VAL A 145 -4.79 -10.72 0.63
CA VAL A 145 -3.38 -11.00 0.94
C VAL A 145 -2.78 -9.87 1.81
N ALA A 146 -3.07 -8.61 1.51
CA ALA A 146 -2.65 -7.48 2.34
C ALA A 146 -3.22 -7.55 3.77
N PHE A 147 -4.47 -7.98 3.92
CA PHE A 147 -5.09 -8.27 5.22
C PHE A 147 -4.32 -9.37 5.97
N GLY A 148 -4.06 -10.50 5.31
CA GLY A 148 -3.33 -11.63 5.88
C GLY A 148 -1.93 -11.25 6.36
N VAL A 149 -1.17 -10.50 5.55
CA VAL A 149 0.17 -10.00 5.93
C VAL A 149 0.07 -9.09 7.15
N LYS A 150 -0.87 -8.15 7.17
CA LYS A 150 -1.04 -7.23 8.31
C LYS A 150 -1.47 -7.96 9.59
N ALA A 151 -2.37 -8.94 9.47
CA ALA A 151 -2.79 -9.79 10.59
C ALA A 151 -1.60 -10.58 11.15
N TYR A 152 -0.78 -11.16 10.27
CA TYR A 152 0.43 -11.91 10.64
C TYR A 152 1.43 -11.04 11.40
N VAL A 153 1.73 -9.83 10.92
CA VAL A 153 2.67 -8.90 11.60
C VAL A 153 2.12 -8.48 12.98
N LYS A 154 0.82 -8.22 13.09
CA LYS A 154 0.19 -7.84 14.36
C LYS A 154 0.21 -8.98 15.39
N LEU A 155 -0.05 -10.21 14.94
CA LEU A 155 -0.01 -11.41 15.79
C LEU A 155 1.42 -11.73 16.26
N SER A 156 2.40 -11.68 15.36
CA SER A 156 3.81 -11.93 15.70
C SER A 156 4.37 -10.88 16.65
N THR A 157 4.04 -9.60 16.47
CA THR A 157 4.47 -8.54 17.40
C THR A 157 3.88 -8.74 18.79
N THR A 158 2.60 -9.10 18.89
CA THR A 158 1.94 -9.36 20.19
C THR A 158 2.55 -10.57 20.89
N ALA A 159 2.86 -11.64 20.15
CA ALA A 159 3.51 -12.82 20.69
C ALA A 159 4.92 -12.53 21.23
N VAL A 160 5.72 -11.75 20.49
CA VAL A 160 7.08 -11.37 20.92
C VAL A 160 7.05 -10.53 22.21
N VAL A 161 6.11 -9.59 22.33
CA VAL A 161 5.97 -8.77 23.55
C VAL A 161 5.53 -9.62 24.75
N ALA A 162 4.59 -10.55 24.55
CA ALA A 162 4.15 -11.45 25.61
C ALA A 162 5.29 -12.34 26.13
N VAL A 163 6.16 -12.83 25.25
CA VAL A 163 7.33 -13.65 25.61
C VAL A 163 8.43 -12.80 26.28
N GLY A 164 8.64 -11.56 25.83
CA GLY A 164 9.65 -10.65 26.40
C GLY A 164 9.28 -10.04 27.76
N SER A 165 7.99 -9.96 28.09
CA SER A 165 7.51 -9.35 29.34
C SER A 165 7.50 -10.30 30.55
N GLY A 166 7.91 -11.56 30.39
CA GLY A 166 7.86 -12.59 31.44
C GLY A 166 9.02 -12.58 32.45
N GLY A 167 10.00 -11.67 32.34
CA GLY A 167 11.23 -11.70 33.14
C GLY A 167 11.48 -10.41 33.90
N GLY A 168 10.68 -10.12 34.93
CA GLY A 168 10.88 -8.90 35.72
C GLY A 168 9.95 -8.80 36.93
N MET A 169 9.96 -9.81 37.82
CA MET A 169 9.56 -9.60 39.21
C MET A 169 10.58 -8.65 39.88
N GLY A 170 10.52 -7.38 39.50
CA GLY A 170 11.17 -6.31 40.25
C GLY A 170 10.37 -6.14 41.53
N GLY A 171 10.80 -6.84 42.58
CA GLY A 171 10.40 -6.59 43.95
C GLY A 171 10.78 -5.17 44.36
N GLY A 172 9.95 -4.21 43.99
CA GLY A 172 9.97 -2.84 44.50
C GLY A 172 9.18 -2.82 45.80
N THR A 173 9.77 -3.37 46.86
CA THR A 173 9.27 -3.23 48.22
C THR A 173 9.22 -1.73 48.53
N GLY A 174 8.01 -1.19 48.57
CA GLY A 174 7.76 0.19 48.96
C GLY A 174 8.28 0.44 50.37
N GLY A 175 9.31 1.27 50.47
CA GLY A 175 9.73 1.94 51.68
C GLY A 175 9.89 3.42 51.34
N GLY A 176 8.84 4.21 51.59
CA GLY A 176 8.83 5.63 51.22
C GLY A 176 7.69 6.39 51.87
N MET A 177 7.51 6.23 53.19
CA MET A 177 6.77 7.18 54.01
C MET A 177 7.60 8.46 54.15
N GLY A 178 7.03 9.61 53.81
CA GLY A 178 7.59 10.93 54.11
C GLY A 178 6.83 12.01 53.35
N ARG A 179 5.69 12.49 53.88
CA ARG A 179 5.56 13.76 54.63
C ARG A 179 6.31 14.94 53.99
N GLY A 180 5.57 15.98 53.64
CA GLY A 180 6.15 17.31 53.44
C GLY A 180 5.25 18.28 52.67
N MET A 181 4.19 18.77 53.31
CA MET A 181 3.62 20.07 52.94
C MET A 181 4.65 21.15 53.26
N GLY A 182 5.02 21.97 52.27
CA GLY A 182 5.92 23.10 52.48
C GLY A 182 6.05 23.91 51.19
N GLY A 183 5.35 25.05 51.16
CA GLY A 183 5.44 26.00 50.07
C GLY A 183 6.83 26.62 49.93
N GLY A 184 7.11 27.12 48.73
CA GLY A 184 8.33 27.85 48.43
C GLY A 184 8.37 28.27 46.97
N MET A 185 7.92 29.48 46.68
CA MET A 185 8.27 30.19 45.46
C MET A 185 9.79 30.45 45.49
N GLY A 186 10.53 29.85 44.56
CA GLY A 186 11.97 30.05 44.44
C GLY A 186 12.44 29.66 43.05
N GLY A 187 12.77 30.67 42.25
CA GLY A 187 13.32 30.50 40.91
C GLY A 187 14.64 29.75 40.93
N GLY A 188 14.80 28.84 39.96
CA GLY A 188 16.05 28.13 39.72
C GLY A 188 16.17 27.81 38.24
N MET A 189 16.96 28.61 37.52
CA MET A 189 17.43 28.30 36.17
C MET A 189 18.44 27.15 36.28
N GLY A 190 17.95 25.92 36.32
CA GLY A 190 18.74 24.69 36.30
C GLY A 190 18.74 24.09 34.90
N GLY A 191 19.78 24.41 34.11
CA GLY A 191 20.04 23.79 32.82
C GLY A 191 20.41 22.31 32.96
N GLY A 192 19.40 21.44 32.89
CA GLY A 192 19.59 20.00 32.79
C GLY A 192 19.71 19.56 31.34
N MET A 193 20.94 19.41 30.82
CA MET A 193 21.22 18.66 29.60
C MET A 193 20.95 17.17 29.86
N GLY A 194 19.67 16.79 29.85
CA GLY A 194 19.21 15.40 29.89
C GLY A 194 19.36 14.73 28.52
N GLY A 195 20.60 14.54 28.06
CA GLY A 195 20.92 13.76 26.87
C GLY A 195 20.91 12.27 27.18
N GLY A 196 20.11 11.49 26.46
CA GLY A 196 20.24 10.01 26.46
C GLY A 196 18.96 9.18 26.49
N GLY A 197 17.76 9.77 26.41
CA GLY A 197 16.49 9.03 26.44
C GLY A 197 15.81 8.76 25.09
N GLY A 198 16.45 9.11 23.96
CA GLY A 198 15.76 9.23 22.66
C GLY A 198 15.34 7.92 21.99
N MET A 199 16.06 6.80 22.22
CA MET A 199 15.81 5.56 21.46
C MET A 199 14.68 4.68 22.00
N ARG A 200 14.38 4.74 23.31
CA ARG A 200 13.28 3.92 23.88
C ARG A 200 11.90 4.57 23.71
N ARG A 201 11.83 5.90 23.57
CA ARG A 201 10.56 6.60 23.30
C ARG A 201 10.01 6.26 21.91
N GLY A 202 10.84 6.18 20.88
CA GLY A 202 10.39 5.90 19.51
C GLY A 202 9.70 4.54 19.35
N ALA A 203 10.14 3.49 20.04
CA ALA A 203 9.49 2.18 19.99
C ALA A 203 8.12 2.18 20.70
N ALA A 204 8.04 2.80 21.88
CA ALA A 204 6.78 2.92 22.63
C ALA A 204 5.76 3.81 21.90
N GLU A 205 6.22 4.87 21.25
CA GLU A 205 5.40 5.79 20.47
C GLU A 205 4.99 5.19 19.12
N ALA A 206 5.82 4.34 18.50
CA ALA A 206 5.44 3.51 17.34
C ALA A 206 4.38 2.46 17.70
N ILE A 207 4.47 1.86 18.89
CA ILE A 207 3.45 0.94 19.40
C ILE A 207 2.14 1.70 19.70
N ALA A 208 2.21 2.89 20.31
CA ALA A 208 1.04 3.71 20.62
C ALA A 208 0.37 4.34 19.37
N SER A 209 1.16 4.74 18.37
CA SER A 209 0.68 5.33 17.11
C SER A 209 0.15 4.29 16.10
N SER A 210 0.38 3.00 16.33
CA SER A 210 -0.20 1.90 15.53
C SER A 210 -1.73 1.74 15.66
N GLY A 211 -2.40 2.70 16.32
CA GLY A 211 -3.84 2.83 16.39
C GLY A 211 -4.41 2.01 17.53
N GLY A 212 -4.69 2.70 18.64
CA GLY A 212 -5.12 2.21 19.95
C GLY A 212 -6.45 1.45 20.04
N GLY A 213 -6.84 0.76 18.98
CA GLY A 213 -7.86 -0.28 19.04
C GLY A 213 -7.20 -1.64 19.27
N GLY A 214 -7.45 -2.25 20.42
CA GLY A 214 -7.09 -3.65 20.67
C GLY A 214 -7.58 -4.56 19.53
N TRP A 215 -6.96 -5.73 19.36
CA TRP A 215 -7.29 -6.71 18.31
C TRP A 215 -8.81 -6.87 18.10
N GLU A 216 -9.56 -6.92 19.21
CA GLU A 216 -11.02 -7.01 19.28
C GLU A 216 -11.78 -5.90 18.53
N THR A 217 -11.25 -4.69 18.49
CA THR A 217 -11.89 -3.55 17.79
C THR A 217 -11.47 -3.45 16.32
N TRP A 218 -10.28 -3.93 16.00
CA TRP A 218 -9.74 -3.87 14.64
C TRP A 218 -10.28 -5.00 13.76
N TRP A 219 -10.36 -6.22 14.28
CA TRP A 219 -10.72 -7.42 13.52
C TRP A 219 -12.12 -7.36 12.88
N PRO A 220 -13.20 -7.01 13.60
CA PRO A 220 -14.55 -6.95 13.00
C PRO A 220 -14.68 -5.88 11.92
N ARG A 221 -13.91 -4.79 12.03
CA ARG A 221 -13.87 -3.76 10.98
C ARG A 221 -13.10 -4.26 9.76
N ALA A 222 -11.94 -4.88 9.98
CA ALA A 222 -11.06 -5.33 8.92
C ALA A 222 -11.68 -6.45 8.06
N ILE A 223 -12.38 -7.41 8.66
CA ILE A 223 -13.00 -8.51 7.90
C ILE A 223 -14.04 -8.03 6.89
N VAL A 224 -14.72 -6.91 7.17
CA VAL A 224 -15.72 -6.31 6.26
C VAL A 224 -15.10 -5.30 5.31
N SER A 225 -14.20 -4.46 5.81
CA SER A 225 -13.66 -3.35 5.02
C SER A 225 -12.69 -3.80 3.94
N TYR A 226 -11.87 -4.83 4.18
CA TYR A 226 -10.91 -5.31 3.20
C TYR A 226 -11.59 -5.88 1.95
N PRO A 227 -12.61 -6.76 2.04
CA PRO A 227 -13.34 -7.21 0.85
C PRO A 227 -13.98 -6.05 0.10
N LEU A 228 -14.64 -5.12 0.81
CA LEU A 228 -15.29 -3.97 0.19
C LEU A 228 -14.30 -3.07 -0.54
N CYS A 229 -13.18 -2.71 0.08
CA CYS A 229 -12.13 -1.93 -0.55
C CYS A 229 -11.50 -2.65 -1.75
N GLY A 230 -11.35 -3.99 -1.69
CA GLY A 230 -10.83 -4.79 -2.80
C GLY A 230 -11.78 -4.81 -4.00
N ILE A 231 -13.09 -4.99 -3.74
CA ILE A 231 -14.13 -4.90 -4.77
C ILE A 231 -14.15 -3.52 -5.40
N LEU A 232 -14.16 -2.45 -4.58
CA LEU A 232 -14.11 -1.07 -5.07
C LEU A 232 -12.87 -0.79 -5.91
N ALA A 233 -11.70 -1.31 -5.50
CA ALA A 233 -10.46 -1.16 -6.25
C ALA A 233 -10.56 -1.81 -7.65
N GLY A 234 -11.08 -3.04 -7.71
CA GLY A 234 -11.30 -3.72 -8.98
C GLY A 234 -12.35 -3.05 -9.86
N LEU A 235 -13.42 -2.50 -9.26
CA LEU A 235 -14.43 -1.71 -9.95
C LEU A 235 -13.83 -0.44 -10.56
N ILE A 236 -13.03 0.31 -9.80
CA ILE A 236 -12.33 1.51 -10.29
C ILE A 236 -11.43 1.15 -11.47
N CYS A 237 -10.65 0.07 -11.33
CA CYS A 237 -9.78 -0.41 -12.39
C CYS A 237 -10.57 -0.75 -13.66
N ALA A 238 -11.66 -1.50 -13.51
CA ALA A 238 -12.53 -1.86 -14.63
C ALA A 238 -13.16 -0.62 -15.28
N VAL A 239 -13.69 0.31 -14.49
CA VAL A 239 -14.28 1.56 -15.00
C VAL A 239 -13.25 2.37 -15.78
N LEU A 240 -12.02 2.51 -15.27
CA LEU A 240 -10.97 3.25 -15.97
C LEU A 240 -10.62 2.57 -17.31
N LEU A 241 -10.42 1.25 -17.31
CA LEU A 241 -10.14 0.51 -18.53
C LEU A 241 -11.29 0.59 -19.56
N PHE A 242 -12.54 0.42 -19.13
CA PHE A 242 -13.71 0.43 -20.02
C PHE A 242 -14.17 1.82 -20.45
N ARG A 243 -14.06 2.85 -19.60
CA ARG A 243 -14.41 4.22 -20.01
C ARG A 243 -13.45 4.75 -21.05
N LEU A 244 -12.17 4.43 -20.92
CA LEU A 244 -11.17 4.82 -21.90
C LEU A 244 -11.42 4.12 -23.25
N ARG A 245 -11.97 2.89 -23.23
CA ARG A 245 -12.44 2.16 -24.43
C ARG A 245 -13.58 2.86 -25.18
N ARG A 246 -14.65 3.30 -24.50
CA ARG A 246 -15.83 3.88 -25.19
C ARG A 246 -15.55 5.16 -25.98
N SER A 247 -14.49 5.89 -25.65
CA SER A 247 -14.14 7.13 -26.36
C SER A 247 -13.63 6.89 -27.79
N ASN A 248 -13.21 5.68 -28.13
CA ASN A 248 -12.67 5.35 -29.46
C ASN A 248 -13.75 4.85 -30.45
N GLU A 249 -14.97 4.57 -29.98
CA GLU A 249 -16.08 4.08 -30.81
C GLU A 249 -16.93 5.22 -31.39
N GLN A 250 -16.37 6.43 -31.56
CA GLN A 250 -17.08 7.49 -32.29
C GLN A 250 -17.19 7.10 -33.77
N PRO A 251 -18.42 7.07 -34.33
CA PRO A 251 -18.70 6.59 -35.69
C PRO A 251 -18.18 7.52 -36.79
#